data_AF-A0ABD2NSK9-F1
#
_entry.id   AF-A0ABD2NSK9-F1
#
_cell.length_a   1.000
_cell.length_b   1.000
_cell.length_c   1.000
_cell.angle_alpha   90.00
_cell.angle_beta   90.00
_cell.angle_gamma   90.00
#
_symmetry.space_group_name_H-M   'P 1'
#
loop_
_entity.id
_entity.type
_entity.pdbx_description
1 polymer ?
#
loop_
_entity_poly.entity_id
_entity_poly.type
_entity_poly.pdbx_seq_one_letter_code
_entity_poly.pdbx_strand_id
1 'polypeptide(L)'
;MKTKTNKSEINQHRVVLPYVKGVTTNNGRVLKKRNITPIFRPFCTICHILPTPKEKITLENEDIYGIPCKTYKKMYIGQTNRICRLELKNKETQSKAMEIENVIS
;
A
#
# COMPACT_ATOMS: atom_id res chain seq x y z
N MET A 1 -22.18 -33.43 28.56
CA MET A 1 -22.72 -34.26 27.46
C MET A 1 -22.75 -33.41 26.18
N LYS A 2 -21.94 -33.74 25.16
CA LYS A 2 -22.01 -33.05 23.86
C LYS A 2 -22.99 -33.82 22.98
N THR A 3 -24.21 -33.30 22.83
CA THR A 3 -25.22 -33.90 21.96
C THR A 3 -24.79 -33.76 20.50
N LYS A 4 -24.45 -34.88 19.86
CA LYS A 4 -24.26 -34.96 18.40
C LYS A 4 -25.62 -34.71 17.75
N THR A 5 -25.81 -33.53 17.15
CA THR A 5 -26.96 -33.28 16.29
C THR A 5 -26.71 -34.03 14.98
N ASN A 6 -27.39 -35.17 14.81
CA ASN A 6 -27.45 -35.91 13.56
C ASN A 6 -28.00 -34.99 12.46
N LYS A 7 -27.12 -34.49 11.61
CA LYS A 7 -27.51 -33.70 10.44
C LYS A 7 -27.70 -34.71 9.31
N SER A 8 -28.92 -35.24 9.21
CA SER A 8 -29.39 -35.94 8.03
C SER A 8 -29.03 -35.12 6.78
N GLU A 9 -28.56 -35.81 5.75
CA GLU A 9 -28.14 -35.27 4.45
C GLU A 9 -29.32 -34.64 3.72
N ILE A 10 -29.75 -33.48 4.17
CA ILE A 10 -30.64 -32.62 3.40
C ILE A 10 -29.74 -31.99 2.34
N ASN A 11 -30.01 -32.27 1.05
CA ASN A 11 -29.44 -31.57 -0.10
C ASN A 11 -29.77 -30.07 -0.02
N GLN A 12 -29.07 -29.34 0.83
CA GLN A 12 -29.27 -27.92 1.05
C GLN A 12 -28.46 -27.16 0.02
N HIS A 13 -29.16 -26.43 -0.86
CA HIS A 13 -28.53 -25.50 -1.78
C HIS A 13 -27.77 -24.45 -0.98
N ARG A 14 -26.47 -24.33 -1.22
CA ARG A 14 -25.61 -23.33 -0.56
C ARG A 14 -25.38 -22.16 -1.51
N VAL A 15 -25.49 -20.95 -0.98
CA VAL A 15 -25.22 -19.72 -1.75
C VAL A 15 -24.24 -18.88 -0.97
N VAL A 16 -23.20 -18.39 -1.64
CA VAL A 16 -22.22 -17.47 -1.05
C VAL A 16 -22.62 -16.05 -1.41
N LEU A 17 -22.73 -15.18 -0.40
CA LEU A 17 -23.16 -13.79 -0.56
C LEU A 17 -22.20 -12.86 0.19
N PRO A 18 -21.99 -11.61 -0.28
CA PRO A 18 -21.24 -10.62 0.48
C PRO A 18 -22.01 -10.21 1.75
N TYR A 19 -21.30 -10.00 2.85
CA TYR A 19 -21.85 -9.48 4.09
C TYR A 19 -22.14 -7.98 3.97
N VAL A 20 -23.39 -7.60 4.13
CA VAL A 20 -23.85 -6.20 4.20
C VAL A 20 -24.65 -6.02 5.49
N LYS A 21 -24.16 -5.14 6.37
CA LYS A 21 -24.78 -4.87 7.67
C LYS A 21 -26.26 -4.45 7.49
N GLY A 22 -27.15 -5.04 8.27
CA GLY A 22 -28.60 -4.74 8.25
C GLY A 22 -29.39 -5.49 7.17
N VAL A 23 -28.77 -5.87 6.06
CA VAL A 23 -29.44 -6.58 4.93
C VAL A 23 -29.33 -8.09 5.09
N THR A 24 -28.12 -8.59 5.34
CA THR A 24 -27.84 -10.04 5.38
C THR A 24 -28.49 -10.75 6.56
N THR A 25 -28.71 -10.05 7.67
CA THR A 25 -29.47 -10.55 8.83
C THR A 25 -30.92 -10.87 8.49
N ASN A 26 -31.59 -9.98 7.75
CA ASN A 26 -32.98 -10.17 7.35
C ASN A 26 -33.10 -11.20 6.22
N ASN A 27 -32.28 -11.05 5.17
CA ASN A 27 -32.30 -11.95 4.02
C ASN A 27 -31.82 -13.37 4.37
N GLY A 28 -30.90 -13.51 5.32
CA GLY A 28 -30.45 -14.82 5.79
C GLY A 28 -31.56 -15.67 6.39
N ARG A 29 -32.53 -15.06 7.09
CA ARG A 29 -33.71 -15.76 7.61
C ARG A 29 -34.63 -16.24 6.49
N VAL A 30 -34.86 -15.39 5.48
CA VAL A 30 -35.71 -15.72 4.33
C VAL A 30 -35.12 -16.85 3.50
N LEU A 31 -33.81 -16.84 3.26
CA LEU A 31 -33.11 -17.90 2.51
C LEU A 31 -33.18 -19.25 3.24
N LYS A 32 -32.97 -19.26 4.55
CA LYS A 32 -33.08 -20.48 5.37
C LYS A 32 -34.49 -21.09 5.34
N LYS A 33 -35.55 -20.27 5.32
CA LYS A 33 -36.94 -20.75 5.18
C LYS A 33 -37.17 -21.47 3.85
N ARG A 34 -36.39 -21.16 2.82
CA ARG A 34 -36.46 -21.79 1.49
C ARG A 34 -35.47 -22.94 1.32
N ASN A 35 -34.93 -23.49 2.41
CA ASN A 35 -33.90 -24.54 2.41
C ASN A 35 -32.59 -24.15 1.69
N ILE A 36 -32.32 -22.85 1.58
CA ILE A 36 -31.06 -22.32 1.08
C ILE A 36 -30.20 -21.95 2.28
N THR A 37 -28.96 -22.45 2.32
CA THR A 37 -28.01 -22.15 3.37
C THR A 37 -27.07 -21.03 2.90
N PRO A 38 -27.29 -19.77 3.32
CA PRO A 38 -26.43 -18.66 2.94
C PRO A 38 -25.13 -18.69 3.74
N ILE A 39 -24.02 -18.50 3.04
CA ILE A 39 -22.68 -18.29 3.60
C ILE A 39 -22.29 -16.84 3.31
N PHE A 40 -22.16 -16.03 4.35
CA PHE A 40 -21.78 -14.62 4.19
C PHE A 40 -20.27 -14.45 4.28
N ARG A 41 -19.66 -13.81 3.27
CA ARG A 41 -18.23 -13.46 3.25
C ARG A 41 -18.07 -11.95 3.18
N PRO A 42 -17.05 -11.34 3.79
CA PRO A 42 -16.79 -9.92 3.58
C PRO A 42 -16.49 -9.64 2.09
N PHE A 43 -16.85 -8.44 1.61
CA PHE A 43 -16.63 -8.03 0.21
C PHE A 43 -15.15 -7.98 -0.15
N CYS A 44 -14.31 -7.56 0.80
CA CYS A 44 -12.86 -7.50 0.65
C CYS A 44 -12.18 -7.86 1.99
N THR A 45 -10.91 -8.25 1.92
CA THR A 45 -10.09 -8.51 3.11
C THR A 45 -9.62 -7.20 3.75
N ILE A 46 -9.27 -7.24 5.03
CA ILE A 46 -8.73 -6.07 5.74
C ILE A 46 -7.47 -5.54 5.04
N CYS A 47 -6.61 -6.42 4.53
CA CYS A 47 -5.41 -6.05 3.76
C CYS A 47 -5.70 -5.38 2.42
N HIS A 48 -6.93 -5.50 1.88
CA HIS A 48 -7.35 -4.75 0.69
C HIS A 48 -7.78 -3.32 1.04
N ILE A 49 -8.29 -3.11 2.25
CA ILE A 49 -8.73 -1.79 2.73
C ILE A 49 -7.54 -1.00 3.27
N LEU A 50 -6.69 -1.68 4.04
CA LEU A 50 -5.50 -1.08 4.61
C LEU A 50 -4.38 -1.15 3.57
N PRO A 51 -3.75 -0.03 3.21
CA PRO A 51 -2.53 -0.09 2.41
C PRO A 51 -1.51 -0.96 3.14
N THR A 52 -0.71 -1.72 2.40
CA THR A 52 0.46 -2.36 2.98
C THR A 52 1.25 -1.30 3.76
N PRO A 53 1.61 -1.56 5.03
CA PRO A 53 2.47 -0.64 5.75
C PRO A 53 3.70 -0.44 4.88
N LYS A 54 3.93 0.81 4.44
CA LYS A 54 4.90 1.21 3.41
C LYS A 54 6.10 0.27 3.37
N GLU A 55 6.43 -0.20 2.17
CA GLU A 55 7.59 -1.05 1.89
C GLU A 55 8.80 -0.59 2.70
N LYS A 56 9.47 -1.58 3.32
CA LYS A 56 10.77 -1.37 3.94
C LYS A 56 11.73 -0.99 2.82
N ILE A 57 11.98 0.30 2.67
CA ILE A 57 13.11 0.79 1.88
C ILE A 57 14.33 0.20 2.59
N THR A 58 15.00 -0.78 2.00
CA THR A 58 16.32 -1.16 2.47
C THR A 58 17.23 0.02 2.15
N LEU A 59 17.53 0.80 3.19
CA LEU A 59 18.45 1.93 3.10
C LEU A 59 19.86 1.33 3.05
N GLU A 60 20.20 0.69 1.92
CA GLU A 60 21.48 0.00 1.74
C GLU A 60 22.64 0.98 1.56
N ASN A 61 22.35 2.24 1.22
CA ASN A 61 23.35 3.25 0.92
C ASN A 61 23.10 4.52 1.73
N GLU A 62 24.05 4.82 2.62
CA GLU A 62 24.15 6.12 3.28
C GLU A 62 24.78 7.11 2.31
N ASP A 63 24.00 8.05 1.80
CA ASP A 63 24.47 9.06 0.87
C ASP A 63 24.93 10.31 1.66
N ILE A 64 26.06 10.88 1.25
CA ILE A 64 26.57 12.15 1.79
C ILE A 64 26.17 13.26 0.82
N TYR A 65 25.56 14.34 1.32
CA TYR A 65 25.22 15.52 0.52
C TYR A 65 26.00 16.75 0.99
N GLY A 66 26.31 17.63 0.04
CA GLY A 66 27.04 18.87 0.29
C GLY A 66 26.20 20.09 -0.05
N ILE A 67 25.98 20.98 0.92
CA ILE A 67 25.34 22.28 0.68
C ILE A 67 26.42 23.37 0.73
N PRO A 68 26.78 23.99 -0.40
CA PRO A 68 27.76 25.07 -0.41
C PRO A 68 27.17 26.33 0.23
N CYS A 69 27.90 26.93 1.16
CA CYS A 69 27.55 28.26 1.66
C CYS A 69 27.98 29.30 0.63
N LYS A 70 27.05 30.18 0.21
CA LYS A 70 27.36 31.24 -0.76
C LYS A 70 28.23 32.35 -0.15
N THR A 71 28.07 32.60 1.14
CA THR A 71 28.66 33.75 1.84
C THR A 71 30.07 33.48 2.35
N TYR A 72 30.33 32.24 2.77
CA TYR A 72 31.64 31.80 3.22
C TYR A 72 32.01 30.60 2.37
N LYS A 73 33.25 30.52 1.85
CA LYS A 73 33.76 29.40 1.02
C LYS A 73 33.90 28.09 1.82
N LYS A 74 32.82 27.68 2.48
CA LYS A 74 32.66 26.55 3.37
C LYS A 74 31.47 25.74 2.88
N MET A 75 31.51 24.44 3.12
CA MET A 75 30.46 23.51 2.69
C MET A 75 29.93 22.79 3.92
N TYR A 76 28.61 22.76 4.08
CA TYR A 76 27.98 21.90 5.07
C TYR A 76 27.89 20.49 4.48
N ILE A 77 28.38 19.50 5.22
CA ILE A 77 28.38 18.10 4.83
C ILE A 77 27.48 17.37 5.79
N GLY A 78 26.42 16.76 5.26
CA GLY A 78 25.46 15.96 6.03
C GLY A 78 25.34 14.54 5.48
N GLN A 79 25.06 13.59 6.36
CA GLN A 79 24.76 12.21 5.98
C GLN A 79 23.24 12.01 5.95
N THR A 80 22.73 11.31 4.94
CA THR A 80 21.32 10.94 4.84
C THR A 80 21.20 9.44 4.54
N ASN A 81 20.32 8.77 5.27
CA ASN A 81 20.03 7.36 5.00
C ASN A 81 19.07 7.20 3.81
N ARG A 82 18.70 8.28 3.11
CA ARG A 82 17.81 8.26 1.94
C ARG A 82 18.58 8.56 0.67
N ILE A 83 18.31 7.82 -0.40
CA ILE A 83 18.91 8.04 -1.72
C ILE A 83 18.67 9.49 -2.16
N CYS A 84 19.75 10.24 -2.34
CA CYS A 84 19.69 11.68 -2.59
C CYS A 84 19.48 11.98 -4.09
N ARG A 85 18.32 11.58 -4.64
CA ARG A 85 18.01 11.67 -6.09
C ARG A 85 17.97 13.10 -6.66
N LEU A 86 18.03 14.12 -5.80
CA LEU A 86 17.98 15.53 -6.16
C LEU A 86 19.30 16.06 -6.74
N GLU A 87 20.45 15.46 -6.42
CA GLU A 87 21.75 16.00 -6.88
C GLU A 87 22.05 15.72 -8.37
N LEU A 88 21.61 14.59 -8.92
CA LEU A 88 21.91 14.24 -10.32
C LEU A 88 21.26 15.21 -11.31
N LYS A 89 20.01 15.60 -11.05
CA LYS A 89 19.24 16.47 -11.95
C LYS A 89 19.81 17.90 -12.02
N ASN A 90 20.39 18.37 -10.90
CA ASN A 90 21.01 19.69 -10.80
C ASN A 90 22.40 19.75 -11.46
N LYS A 91 23.19 18.66 -11.37
CA LYS A 91 24.49 18.56 -12.06
C LYS A 91 24.32 18.57 -13.59
N GLU A 92 23.32 17.85 -14.12
CA GLU A 92 22.99 17.86 -15.55
C GLU A 92 22.50 19.23 -16.06
N THR A 93 21.83 20.02 -15.22
CA THR A 93 21.39 21.36 -15.60
C THR A 93 22.52 22.38 -15.51
N GLN A 94 23.44 22.23 -14.55
CA GLN A 94 24.65 23.07 -14.45
C GLN A 94 25.64 22.80 -15.59
N SER A 95 25.86 21.53 -15.97
CA SER A 95 26.76 21.21 -17.09
C SER A 95 26.23 21.78 -18.42
N LYS A 96 24.91 21.67 -18.66
CA LYS A 96 24.26 22.26 -19.85
C LYS A 96 24.33 23.79 -19.87
N ALA A 97 24.18 24.44 -18.72
CA ALA A 97 24.32 25.89 -18.63
C ALA A 97 25.77 26.34 -18.92
N MET A 98 26.77 25.59 -18.44
CA MET A 98 28.19 25.87 -18.68
C MET A 98 28.60 25.62 -20.14
N GLU A 99 28.01 24.64 -20.81
CA GLU A 99 28.22 24.38 -22.24
C GLU A 99 27.67 25.51 -23.12
N ILE A 100 26.50 26.07 -22.79
CA ILE A 100 25.87 27.16 -23.55
C ILE A 100 26.71 28.46 -23.46
N GLU A 101 27.25 28.78 -22.29
CA GLU A 101 28.07 29.99 -22.12
C GLU A 101 29.41 29.91 -22.89
N ASN A 102 29.98 28.71 -23.05
CA ASN A 102 31.22 28.52 -23.81
C ASN A 102 31.04 28.59 -25.34
N VAL A 103 29.80 28.42 -25.85
CA VAL A 103 29.49 28.51 -27.29
C VAL A 103 29.21 29.94 -27.73
N ILE A 104 28.83 30.81 -26.79
CA ILE A 104 28.47 32.22 -27.05
C ILE A 104 29.69 33.15 -26.91
N SER A 105 30.81 32.67 -26.35
CA SER A 105 32.08 33.39 -26.26
C SER A 105 33.04 33.10 -27.40
#